data_AF-A0A0S2LNX5-F1
#
_entry.id   AF-A0A0S2LNX5-F1
#
_cell.length_a   1.000
_cell.length_b   1.000
_cell.length_c   1.000
_cell.angle_alpha   90.00
_cell.angle_beta   90.00
_cell.angle_gamma   90.00
#
_symmetry.space_group_name_H-M   'P 1'
#
loop_
_entity.id
_entity.type
_entity.pdbx_description
1 polymer ?
#
loop_
_entity_poly.entity_id
_entity_poly.type
_entity_poly.pdbx_seq_one_letter_code
_entity_poly.pdbx_strand_id
1 'polypeptide(L)'
;MRGLENGTHDNSRLLKAWKTYSTQFRFLILKWGPEWNDPVVRKEEEQALIEKYRNESFNAVQGTSSPRGIIKPLMVDGTRYASSRAAARATGRSRTSLLRDARNPLKSQVYVLEGFT
;
A
#
# COMPACT_ATOMS: atom_id res chain seq x y z
N MET A 1 6.63 14.51 -14.01
CA MET A 1 5.44 14.49 -14.91
C MET A 1 5.32 13.22 -15.72
N ARG A 2 6.40 12.72 -16.36
CA ARG A 2 6.37 11.50 -17.19
C ARG A 2 5.57 10.31 -16.61
N GLY A 3 5.69 10.02 -15.31
CA GLY A 3 4.92 8.94 -14.68
C GLY A 3 3.40 9.20 -14.62
N LEU A 4 2.98 10.45 -14.49
CA LEU A 4 1.55 10.84 -14.53
C LEU A 4 1.02 10.81 -15.97
N GLU A 5 1.81 11.31 -16.92
CA GLU A 5 1.48 11.32 -18.35
C GLU A 5 1.35 9.90 -18.91
N ASN A 6 2.28 9.01 -18.55
CA ASN A 6 2.29 7.62 -18.99
C ASN A 6 1.36 6.72 -18.16
N GLY A 7 0.71 7.24 -17.13
CA GLY A 7 -0.22 6.48 -16.31
C GLY A 7 0.44 5.47 -15.36
N THR A 8 1.74 5.60 -15.08
CA THR A 8 2.53 4.65 -14.27
C THR A 8 2.92 5.20 -12.90
N HIS A 9 2.23 6.25 -12.42
CA HIS A 9 2.56 6.90 -11.16
C HIS A 9 2.12 6.07 -9.94
N ASP A 10 3.00 5.90 -8.95
CA ASP A 10 2.77 5.05 -7.78
C ASP A 10 1.59 5.51 -6.90
N ASN A 11 1.37 6.82 -6.84
CA ASN A 11 0.21 7.39 -6.15
C ASN A 11 -1.05 7.31 -7.04
N SER A 12 -1.87 6.28 -6.82
CA SER A 12 -3.09 6.03 -7.58
C SER A 12 -4.15 7.13 -7.45
N ARG A 13 -4.25 7.80 -6.28
CA ARG A 13 -5.18 8.92 -6.06
C ARG A 13 -4.76 10.14 -6.88
N LEU A 14 -3.47 10.48 -6.83
CA LEU A 14 -2.91 11.55 -7.65
C LEU A 14 -3.06 11.23 -9.14
N LEU A 15 -2.79 9.99 -9.54
CA LEU A 15 -2.93 9.59 -10.93
C LEU A 15 -4.38 9.70 -11.43
N LYS A 16 -5.35 9.29 -10.60
CA LYS A 16 -6.77 9.45 -10.91
C LYS A 16 -7.14 10.93 -11.06
N ALA A 17 -6.75 11.76 -10.11
CA ALA A 17 -7.01 13.20 -10.16
C ALA A 17 -6.36 13.86 -11.38
N TRP A 18 -5.12 13.47 -11.73
CA TRP A 18 -4.42 13.93 -12.92
C TRP A 18 -5.17 13.59 -14.21
N LYS A 19 -5.65 12.36 -14.35
CA LYS A 19 -6.44 11.96 -15.54
C LYS A 19 -7.74 12.75 -15.69
N THR A 20 -8.37 13.13 -14.59
CA THR A 20 -9.62 13.90 -14.62
C THR A 20 -9.40 15.39 -14.82
N TYR A 21 -8.35 15.97 -14.23
CA TYR A 21 -8.19 17.41 -14.08
C TYR A 21 -6.79 17.93 -14.45
N SER A 22 -6.06 17.26 -15.37
CA SER A 22 -4.66 17.57 -15.70
C SER A 22 -4.37 19.06 -15.94
N THR A 23 -5.27 19.80 -16.60
CA THR A 23 -5.11 21.22 -16.91
C THR A 23 -5.32 22.16 -15.71
N GLN A 24 -5.90 21.66 -14.62
CA GLN A 24 -6.20 22.41 -13.41
C GLN A 24 -5.08 22.30 -12.36
N PHE A 25 -4.13 21.40 -12.55
CA PHE A 25 -2.98 21.32 -11.66
C PHE A 25 -2.16 22.60 -11.71
N ARG A 26 -1.74 23.05 -10.54
CA ARG A 26 -0.85 24.20 -10.33
C ARG A 26 0.27 23.75 -9.42
N PHE A 27 1.49 24.18 -9.74
CA PHE A 27 2.67 23.89 -8.93
C PHE A 27 3.02 25.14 -8.14
N LEU A 28 3.07 25.00 -6.82
CA LEU A 28 3.44 26.06 -5.89
C LEU A 28 4.69 25.62 -5.14
N ILE A 29 5.67 26.53 -5.03
CA ILE A 29 6.86 26.30 -4.24
C ILE A 29 6.52 26.64 -2.79
N LEU A 30 6.45 25.63 -1.93
CA LEU A 30 6.13 25.82 -0.51
C LEU A 30 7.34 26.25 0.33
N LYS A 31 8.55 25.87 -0.09
CA LYS A 31 9.81 26.25 0.54
C LYS A 31 10.95 26.20 -0.48
N TRP A 32 11.90 27.12 -0.34
CA TRP A 32 13.09 27.26 -1.18
C TRP A 32 14.21 27.81 -0.31
N GLY A 33 15.43 27.30 -0.49
CA GLY A 33 16.61 27.79 0.20
C GLY A 33 17.79 26.83 0.11
N PRO A 34 19.01 27.26 0.49
CA PRO A 34 20.22 26.45 0.43
C PRO A 34 20.17 25.20 1.32
N GLU A 35 19.32 25.19 2.35
CA GLU A 35 19.09 24.05 3.24
C GLU A 35 18.53 22.82 2.50
N TRP A 36 17.96 23.00 1.31
CA TRP A 36 17.50 21.89 0.46
C TRP A 36 18.63 21.04 -0.13
N ASN A 37 19.88 21.51 -0.06
CA ASN A 37 21.05 20.72 -0.42
C ASN A 37 21.33 19.63 0.63
N ASP A 38 20.88 19.79 1.87
CA ASP A 38 21.00 18.78 2.91
C ASP A 38 19.83 17.79 2.81
N PRO A 39 20.08 16.50 2.53
CA PRO A 39 19.02 15.50 2.38
C PRO A 39 18.26 15.23 3.69
N VAL A 40 18.88 15.43 4.86
CA VAL A 40 18.24 15.24 6.16
C VAL A 40 17.24 16.36 6.39
N VAL A 41 17.70 17.62 6.30
CA VAL A 41 16.84 18.80 6.46
C VAL A 41 15.71 18.79 5.46
N ARG A 42 15.99 18.48 4.19
CA ARG A 42 14.97 18.35 3.15
C ARG A 42 13.87 17.34 3.54
N LYS A 43 14.24 16.19 4.08
CA LYS A 43 13.30 15.13 4.44
C LYS A 43 12.43 15.52 5.64
N GLU A 44 13.02 16.18 6.63
CA GLU A 44 12.29 16.67 7.81
C GLU A 44 11.26 17.74 7.40
N GLU A 45 11.66 18.68 6.54
CA GLU A 45 10.79 19.72 6.01
C GLU A 45 9.68 19.16 5.12
N GLU A 46 9.99 18.18 4.26
CA GLU A 46 8.99 17.47 3.46
C GLU A 46 7.94 16.81 4.36
N GLN A 47 8.36 16.12 5.42
CA GLN A 47 7.45 15.48 6.37
C GLN A 47 6.58 16.50 7.11
N ALA A 48 7.16 17.61 7.54
CA ALA A 48 6.43 18.68 8.22
C ALA A 48 5.34 19.29 7.31
N LEU A 49 5.64 19.49 6.02
CA LEU A 49 4.67 19.98 5.04
C LEU A 49 3.57 18.95 4.75
N ILE A 50 3.93 17.67 4.57
CA ILE A 50 2.93 16.60 4.38
C ILE A 50 1.99 16.53 5.58
N GLU A 51 2.52 16.66 6.79
CA GLU A 51 1.71 16.63 8.02
C GLU A 51 0.78 17.84 8.11
N LYS A 52 1.33 19.04 7.87
CA LYS A 52 0.56 20.29 7.88
C LYS A 52 -0.62 20.24 6.91
N TYR A 53 -0.43 19.64 5.74
CA TYR A 53 -1.45 19.51 4.69
C TYR A 53 -2.02 18.09 4.58
N ARG A 54 -2.03 17.32 5.67
CA ARG A 54 -2.43 15.90 5.65
C ARG A 54 -3.84 15.68 5.06
N ASN A 55 -4.78 16.59 5.27
CA ASN A 55 -6.14 16.42 4.77
C ASN A 55 -6.32 16.83 3.30
N GLU A 56 -5.36 17.59 2.75
CA GLU A 56 -5.42 18.21 1.43
C GLU A 56 -4.38 17.63 0.46
N SER A 57 -3.40 16.88 0.96
CA SER A 57 -2.32 16.30 0.16
C SER A 57 -2.63 14.89 -0.31
N PHE A 58 -2.19 14.58 -1.54
CA PHE A 58 -2.21 13.21 -2.06
C PHE A 58 -1.19 12.30 -1.35
N ASN A 59 -0.19 12.90 -0.70
CA ASN A 59 0.89 12.22 0.02
C ASN A 59 0.47 11.68 1.37
N ALA A 60 -0.65 12.17 1.93
CA ALA A 60 -1.20 11.63 3.15
C ALA A 60 -1.61 10.17 2.95
N VAL A 61 -0.86 9.29 3.59
CA VAL A 61 -1.21 7.89 3.75
C VAL A 61 -2.48 7.84 4.59
N GLN A 62 -3.65 7.87 3.96
CA GLN A 62 -4.86 7.41 4.63
C GLN A 62 -4.57 5.98 5.10
N GLY A 63 -4.65 5.79 6.41
CA GLY A 63 -4.21 4.57 7.09
C GLY A 63 -4.77 3.31 6.44
N THR A 64 -3.91 2.63 5.69
CA THR A 64 -4.08 1.21 5.35
C THR A 64 -2.75 0.48 5.48
N SER A 65 -2.00 0.76 6.55
CA SER A 65 -1.26 -0.35 7.15
C SER A 65 -2.24 -1.03 8.10
N SER A 66 -2.87 -2.13 7.67
CA SER A 66 -3.24 -3.15 8.66
C SER A 66 -2.02 -3.33 9.56
N PRO A 67 -2.19 -3.40 10.90
CA PRO A 67 -1.06 -3.49 11.81
C PRO A 67 -0.10 -4.54 11.27
N ARG A 68 1.13 -4.13 10.92
CA ARG A 68 2.18 -5.04 10.45
C ARG A 68 2.35 -6.07 11.57
N GLY A 69 1.73 -7.24 11.45
CA GLY A 69 1.74 -8.22 12.54
C GLY A 69 0.46 -9.02 12.73
N ILE A 70 -0.69 -8.64 12.14
CA ILE A 70 -1.87 -9.52 12.22
C ILE A 70 -1.63 -10.75 11.35
N ILE A 71 -1.24 -11.84 12.01
CA ILE A 71 -1.12 -13.16 11.39
C ILE A 71 -2.53 -13.64 11.06
N LYS A 72 -2.87 -13.64 9.78
CA LYS A 72 -4.15 -14.21 9.31
C LYS A 72 -4.06 -15.74 9.25
N PRO A 73 -4.89 -16.48 9.98
CA PRO A 73 -4.98 -17.93 9.87
C PRO A 73 -5.48 -18.35 8.48
N LEU A 74 -5.12 -19.55 8.05
CA LEU A 74 -5.49 -20.10 6.74
C LEU A 74 -6.19 -21.45 6.92
N MET A 75 -7.21 -21.73 6.12
CA MET A 75 -7.73 -23.07 5.89
C MET A 75 -7.14 -23.61 4.59
N VAL A 76 -6.59 -24.81 4.61
CA VAL A 76 -6.13 -25.53 3.40
C VAL A 76 -6.64 -26.95 3.48
N ASP A 77 -7.43 -27.38 2.49
CA ASP A 77 -7.96 -28.75 2.36
C ASP A 77 -8.65 -29.23 3.65
N GLY A 78 -9.42 -28.34 4.29
CA GLY A 78 -10.15 -28.61 5.54
C GLY A 78 -9.31 -28.56 6.82
N THR A 79 -7.99 -28.33 6.72
CA THR A 79 -7.10 -28.20 7.88
C THR A 79 -6.81 -26.74 8.20
N ARG A 80 -7.01 -26.35 9.46
CA ARG A 80 -6.74 -24.99 9.95
C ARG A 80 -5.26 -24.83 10.32
N TYR A 81 -4.64 -23.79 9.79
CA TYR A 81 -3.27 -23.40 10.09
C TYR A 81 -3.23 -22.01 10.72
N ALA A 82 -2.37 -21.84 11.73
CA ALA A 82 -2.19 -20.57 12.42
C ALA A 82 -1.66 -19.46 11.51
N SER A 83 -0.98 -19.79 10.40
CA SER A 83 -0.48 -18.82 9.44
C SER A 83 -0.26 -19.42 8.06
N SER A 84 -0.16 -18.56 7.04
CA SER A 84 0.28 -18.96 5.69
C SER A 84 1.66 -19.64 5.64
N ARG A 85 2.56 -19.33 6.58
CA ARG A 85 3.88 -20.00 6.67
C ARG A 85 3.76 -21.41 7.24
N ALA A 86 2.91 -21.60 8.25
CA ALA A 86 2.65 -22.93 8.82
C ALA A 86 2.00 -23.85 7.77
N ALA A 87 1.00 -23.33 7.04
CA ALA A 87 0.36 -24.05 5.94
C ALA A 87 1.36 -24.45 4.83
N ALA A 88 2.23 -23.53 4.41
CA ALA A 88 3.24 -23.81 3.38
C ALA A 88 4.21 -24.93 3.80
N ARG A 89 4.64 -24.94 5.07
CA ARG A 89 5.52 -26.00 5.61
C ARG A 89 4.81 -27.35 5.66
N ALA A 90 3.57 -27.39 6.11
CA ALA A 90 2.82 -28.64 6.26
C ALA A 90 2.39 -29.25 4.92
N THR A 91 2.03 -28.42 3.94
CA THR A 91 1.47 -28.86 2.65
C THR A 91 2.52 -29.00 1.54
N GLY A 92 3.75 -28.52 1.76
CA GLY A 92 4.79 -28.45 0.72
C GLY A 92 4.50 -27.43 -0.39
N ARG A 93 3.38 -26.70 -0.33
CA ARG A 93 3.01 -25.67 -1.31
C ARG A 93 3.72 -24.35 -1.00
N SER A 94 4.07 -23.60 -2.05
CA SER A 94 4.64 -22.27 -1.87
C SER A 94 3.63 -21.32 -1.21
N ARG A 95 4.13 -20.48 -0.31
CA ARG A 95 3.30 -19.48 0.39
C ARG A 95 2.55 -18.57 -0.59
N THR A 96 3.21 -18.16 -1.67
CA THR A 96 2.62 -17.34 -2.72
C THR A 96 1.50 -18.06 -3.47
N SER A 97 1.64 -19.37 -3.74
CA SER A 97 0.57 -20.15 -4.37
C SER A 97 -0.65 -20.26 -3.45
N LEU A 98 -0.44 -20.53 -2.16
CA LEU A 98 -1.55 -20.60 -1.18
C LEU A 98 -2.28 -19.27 -1.06
N LEU A 99 -1.58 -18.14 -1.00
CA LEU A 99 -2.21 -16.82 -0.94
C LEU A 99 -2.92 -16.43 -2.24
N ARG A 100 -2.42 -16.89 -3.39
CA ARG A 100 -3.09 -16.70 -4.69
C ARG A 100 -4.37 -17.53 -4.76
N ASP A 101 -4.31 -18.79 -4.35
CA ASP A 101 -5.47 -19.69 -4.33
C ASP A 101 -6.53 -19.20 -3.33
N ALA A 102 -6.10 -18.69 -2.16
CA ALA A 102 -6.99 -18.10 -1.15
C ALA A 102 -7.80 -16.88 -1.62
N ARG A 103 -7.34 -16.21 -2.69
CA ARG A 103 -8.02 -15.05 -3.29
C ARG A 103 -8.90 -15.43 -4.48
N ASN A 104 -8.81 -16.68 -4.93
CA ASN A 104 -9.57 -17.17 -6.07
C ASN A 104 -10.89 -17.79 -5.57
N PRO A 105 -12.05 -17.18 -5.86
CA PRO A 105 -13.34 -17.67 -5.38
C PRO A 105 -13.70 -19.07 -5.93
N LEU A 106 -13.06 -19.50 -7.01
CA LEU A 106 -13.27 -20.84 -7.60
C LEU A 106 -12.48 -21.94 -6.88
N LYS A 107 -11.52 -21.59 -6.03
CA LYS A 107 -10.71 -22.54 -5.26
C LYS A 107 -11.14 -22.54 -3.80
N SER A 108 -12.30 -23.14 -3.52
CA SER A 108 -12.88 -23.25 -2.18
C SER A 108 -12.03 -24.05 -1.17
N GLN A 109 -11.01 -24.76 -1.64
CA GLN A 109 -10.10 -25.56 -0.81
C GLN A 109 -9.10 -24.72 -0.01
N VAL A 110 -8.89 -23.45 -0.38
CA VAL A 110 -7.97 -22.55 0.33
C VAL A 110 -8.68 -21.23 0.60
N TYR A 111 -8.77 -20.82 1.86
CA TYR A 111 -9.33 -19.52 2.21
C TYR A 111 -8.74 -18.97 3.50
N VAL A 112 -8.72 -17.64 3.60
CA VAL A 112 -8.26 -16.92 4.80
C VAL A 112 -9.41 -16.90 5.81
N LEU A 113 -9.11 -17.25 7.07
CA LEU A 113 -10.06 -17.06 8.15
C LEU A 113 -9.96 -15.62 8.62
N GLU A 114 -10.91 -14.77 8.25
CA GLU A 114 -11.01 -13.42 8.79
C GLU A 114 -11.60 -13.53 10.20
N GLY A 115 -10.88 -13.01 11.19
CA GLY A 115 -11.34 -13.02 12.57
C GLY A 115 -12.55 -12.10 12.71
N PHE A 116 -13.68 -12.67 13.15
CA PHE A 116 -14.62 -11.92 13.98
C PHE A 116 -13.91 -11.71 15.32
N THR A 117 -13.35 -10.52 15.51
CA THR A 117 -12.95 -10.00 16.82
C THR A 117 -13.61 -8.66 16.98
#